data_AF-A0A261BFJ4-F1
#
_entry.id   AF-A0A261BFJ4-F1
#
_cell.length_a   1.000
_cell.length_b   1.000
_cell.length_c   1.000
_cell.angle_alpha   90.00
_cell.angle_beta   90.00
_cell.angle_gamma   90.00
#
_symmetry.space_group_name_H-M   'P 1'
#
loop_
_entity.id
_entity.type
_entity.pdbx_description
1 polymer ?
#
loop_
_entity_poly.entity_id
_entity_poly.type
_entity_poly.pdbx_seq_one_letter_code
_entity_poly.pdbx_strand_id
1 'polypeptide(L)'
;MATSAPPRFCTDYSKRVSKCQKCKMQLEKGILRLGKIIPNFFLAAKDPSKPPPDMKQYFHKNCLFEMLFKARPTTKVIDDTEEIEGFEDLNAEDQDEIKKLVDELVEKRSKDGPAEPKKTPAKKKTDEEKGEVAETPSRKRKAEEPAKSKRPTEFNEESDFNSFYKFVKVCNVLKEISSKSEKSAAITSLLQKSKGFDGDLMLWLTFLIRVSDKRNYNVSDETLIANFAKILDMDQAKIQKYVNKSKDVAMSISHAHEKKVTNEKSNWSLQKVDRYLEKLEKLEDEDAILSHLKFAAKRFRHDELEVLIRLIRKELDTGADASVILKGVHSKAPTVFEADGLDNVVDKYYNNNFEEPKKADSKKKFEAPKSKKSRRQQESDDSDGEESEEEEMSDSESEDENGSDSDSGEENISGSDSDDVSEISSDDEDGSPKKENSPKKLARGTRTRPRGNDGNIKKKEECPPDMEACRYGEKCYRKNKDHLEEYWHPSR
;
A
#
# COMPACT_ATOMS: atom_id res chain seq x y z
N MET A 1 14.66 -46.10 -13.54
CA MET A 1 14.52 -44.87 -12.74
C MET A 1 15.76 -44.03 -12.98
N ALA A 2 15.65 -42.79 -13.44
CA ALA A 2 16.82 -41.95 -13.66
C ALA A 2 17.30 -41.39 -12.31
N THR A 3 18.48 -41.81 -11.86
CA THR A 3 19.14 -41.29 -10.66
C THR A 3 19.57 -39.85 -10.94
N SER A 4 18.81 -38.87 -10.45
CA SER A 4 19.20 -37.47 -10.52
C SER A 4 20.56 -37.28 -9.86
N ALA A 5 21.55 -36.78 -10.60
CA ALA A 5 22.79 -36.30 -9.99
C ALA A 5 22.48 -35.24 -8.92
N PRO A 6 23.25 -35.17 -7.83
CA PRO A 6 23.10 -34.11 -6.83
C PRO A 6 23.34 -32.74 -7.49
N PRO A 7 22.61 -31.69 -7.09
CA PRO A 7 22.85 -30.35 -7.61
C PRO A 7 24.23 -29.88 -7.16
N ARG A 8 25.09 -29.49 -8.10
CA ARG A 8 26.38 -28.88 -7.77
C ARG A 8 26.26 -27.37 -7.67
N PHE A 9 27.14 -26.74 -6.92
CA PHE A 9 27.20 -25.30 -6.73
C PHE A 9 28.56 -24.77 -7.19
N CYS A 10 28.60 -23.52 -7.66
CA CYS A 10 29.83 -22.88 -8.08
C CYS A 10 29.87 -21.38 -7.74
N THR A 11 31.06 -20.83 -7.52
CA THR A 11 31.33 -19.40 -7.29
C THR A 11 32.13 -18.82 -8.46
N ASP A 12 31.85 -17.56 -8.82
CA ASP A 12 32.62 -16.82 -9.85
C ASP A 12 32.40 -15.31 -9.66
N TYR A 13 33.43 -14.51 -9.95
CA TYR A 13 33.26 -13.07 -10.16
C TYR A 13 32.72 -12.83 -11.57
N SER A 14 31.57 -12.17 -11.68
CA SER A 14 30.80 -12.06 -12.91
C SER A 14 31.60 -11.55 -14.12
N LYS A 15 32.07 -12.47 -14.99
CA LYS A 15 32.86 -12.14 -16.20
C LYS A 15 32.00 -11.50 -17.32
N ARG A 16 30.68 -11.71 -17.27
CA ARG A 16 29.68 -11.16 -18.20
C ARG A 16 28.38 -10.93 -17.45
N VAL A 17 27.66 -9.85 -17.82
CA VAL A 17 26.37 -9.49 -17.24
C VAL A 17 25.42 -10.68 -17.31
N SER A 18 24.82 -11.03 -16.18
CA SER A 18 23.90 -12.17 -16.03
C SER A 18 22.64 -11.73 -15.29
N LYS A 19 21.59 -12.56 -15.26
CA LYS A 19 20.36 -12.25 -14.51
C LYS A 19 20.23 -13.19 -13.32
N CYS A 20 20.02 -12.64 -12.13
CA CYS A 20 19.73 -13.44 -10.94
C CYS A 20 18.38 -14.15 -11.12
N GLN A 21 18.36 -15.48 -11.02
CA GLN A 21 17.13 -16.25 -11.24
C GLN A 21 16.05 -16.03 -10.17
N LYS A 22 16.41 -15.52 -8.99
CA LYS A 22 15.46 -15.21 -7.90
C LYS A 22 14.83 -13.82 -8.05
N CYS A 23 15.63 -12.75 -8.00
CA CYS A 23 15.12 -11.37 -8.03
C CYS A 23 15.04 -10.75 -9.44
N LYS A 24 15.46 -11.47 -10.49
CA LYS A 24 15.48 -11.04 -11.91
C LYS A 24 16.34 -9.81 -12.23
N MET A 25 16.98 -9.19 -11.23
CA MET A 25 17.94 -8.09 -11.40
C MET A 25 19.20 -8.54 -12.16
N GLN A 26 19.87 -7.56 -12.77
CA GLN A 26 21.12 -7.79 -13.49
C GLN A 26 22.30 -7.87 -12.50
N LEU A 27 23.11 -8.91 -12.66
CA LEU A 27 24.42 -9.08 -12.05
C LEU A 27 25.44 -8.41 -12.98
N GLU A 28 25.98 -7.26 -12.59
CA GLU A 28 26.98 -6.52 -13.35
C GLU A 28 28.33 -7.27 -13.43
N LYS A 29 29.32 -6.72 -14.13
CA LYS A 29 30.64 -7.35 -14.24
C LYS A 29 31.44 -7.15 -12.95
N GLY A 30 32.20 -8.16 -12.53
CA GLY A 30 33.03 -8.13 -11.32
C GLY A 30 32.30 -8.39 -10.00
N ILE A 31 30.96 -8.48 -9.99
CA ILE A 31 30.19 -8.81 -8.78
C ILE A 31 30.26 -10.32 -8.49
N LEU A 32 30.45 -10.68 -7.23
CA LEU A 32 30.37 -12.06 -6.73
C LEU A 32 28.98 -12.67 -7.03
N ARG A 33 28.95 -13.81 -7.72
CA ARG A 33 27.73 -14.56 -8.01
C ARG A 33 27.87 -16.04 -7.66
N LEU A 34 26.78 -16.62 -7.19
CA LEU A 34 26.66 -18.04 -6.89
C LEU A 34 25.84 -18.72 -7.99
N GLY A 35 26.32 -19.85 -8.48
CA GLY A 35 25.68 -20.65 -9.52
C GLY A 35 25.17 -21.98 -8.96
N LYS A 36 23.96 -22.37 -9.34
CA LYS A 36 23.47 -23.75 -9.20
C LYS A 36 23.57 -24.45 -10.54
N ILE A 37 24.27 -25.57 -10.59
CA ILE A 37 24.44 -26.40 -11.78
C ILE A 37 23.32 -27.46 -11.78
N ILE A 38 22.53 -27.49 -12.85
CA ILE A 38 21.45 -28.45 -13.05
C ILE A 38 21.64 -29.12 -14.42
N PRO A 39 21.63 -30.45 -14.54
CA PRO A 39 21.74 -31.13 -15.82
C PRO A 39 20.55 -30.79 -16.73
N ASN A 40 20.80 -30.44 -18.00
CA ASN A 40 19.76 -30.02 -18.93
C ASN A 40 19.04 -31.22 -19.57
N PHE A 41 17.97 -31.67 -18.91
CA PHE A 41 17.11 -32.75 -19.39
C PHE A 41 16.47 -32.52 -20.76
N PHE A 42 16.33 -31.26 -21.23
CA PHE A 42 15.75 -30.96 -22.56
C PHE A 42 16.71 -31.24 -23.72
N LEU A 43 18.03 -31.18 -23.49
CA LEU A 43 19.04 -31.53 -24.50
C LEU A 43 19.49 -32.98 -24.41
N ALA A 44 19.42 -33.60 -23.22
CA ALA A 44 19.67 -35.03 -23.02
C ALA A 44 18.78 -35.94 -23.87
N ALA A 45 17.60 -35.47 -24.28
CA ALA A 45 16.66 -36.23 -25.12
C ALA A 45 17.09 -36.40 -26.59
N LYS A 46 18.20 -35.78 -27.05
CA LYS A 46 18.64 -35.84 -28.45
C LYS A 46 19.80 -36.79 -28.75
N ASP A 47 20.65 -37.11 -27.78
CA ASP A 47 21.82 -37.99 -27.93
C ASP A 47 22.00 -38.86 -26.66
N PRO A 48 21.59 -40.14 -26.65
CA PRO A 48 21.67 -41.00 -25.45
C PRO A 48 23.09 -41.46 -25.07
N SER A 49 24.12 -41.12 -25.87
CA SER A 49 25.53 -41.49 -25.63
C SER A 49 26.40 -40.35 -25.09
N LYS A 50 25.85 -39.17 -24.79
CA LYS A 50 26.60 -38.04 -24.20
C LYS A 50 25.98 -37.63 -22.86
N PRO A 51 26.80 -37.26 -21.85
CA PRO A 51 26.26 -36.75 -20.59
C PRO A 51 25.41 -35.48 -20.85
N PRO A 52 24.31 -35.27 -20.11
CA PRO A 52 23.47 -34.09 -20.26
C PRO A 52 24.28 -32.79 -20.19
N PRO A 53 24.04 -31.81 -21.08
CA PRO A 53 24.72 -30.52 -20.98
C PRO A 53 24.36 -29.81 -19.67
N ASP A 54 25.36 -29.40 -18.90
CA ASP A 54 25.12 -28.71 -17.62
C ASP A 54 24.62 -27.27 -17.83
N MET A 55 23.51 -26.91 -17.17
CA MET A 55 22.96 -25.56 -17.19
C MET A 55 23.23 -24.85 -15.85
N LYS A 56 23.94 -23.73 -15.90
CA LYS A 56 24.26 -22.90 -14.72
C LYS A 56 23.20 -21.82 -14.51
N GLN A 57 22.54 -21.84 -13.35
CA GLN A 57 21.61 -20.80 -12.89
C GLN A 57 22.31 -19.87 -11.90
N TYR A 58 22.48 -18.59 -12.24
CA TYR A 58 23.18 -17.62 -11.39
C TYR A 58 22.24 -16.87 -10.42
N PHE A 59 22.77 -16.54 -9.24
CA PHE A 59 22.12 -15.87 -8.13
C PHE A 59 23.10 -14.89 -7.44
N HIS A 60 22.59 -13.87 -6.76
CA HIS A 60 23.39 -13.12 -5.76
C HIS A 60 23.68 -14.01 -4.55
N LYS A 61 24.72 -13.68 -3.76
CA LYS A 61 25.05 -14.34 -2.48
C LYS A 61 23.80 -14.60 -1.62
N ASN A 62 23.20 -13.55 -1.08
CA ASN A 62 22.01 -13.64 -0.22
C ASN A 62 20.82 -14.33 -0.91
N CYS A 63 20.67 -14.15 -2.24
CA CYS A 63 19.57 -14.74 -2.99
C CYS A 63 19.61 -16.27 -3.02
N LEU A 64 20.79 -16.88 -3.17
CA LEU A 64 20.92 -18.34 -3.16
C LEU A 64 20.70 -18.88 -1.74
N PHE A 65 21.39 -18.32 -0.74
CA PHE A 65 21.27 -18.78 0.65
C PHE A 65 19.83 -18.70 1.17
N GLU A 66 19.08 -17.63 0.87
CA GLU A 66 17.63 -17.58 1.17
C GLU A 66 16.79 -18.67 0.47
N MET A 67 17.18 -19.15 -0.71
CA MET A 67 16.51 -20.30 -1.35
C MET A 67 16.87 -21.62 -0.68
N LEU A 68 18.11 -21.75 -0.19
CA LEU A 68 18.59 -22.93 0.54
C LEU A 68 17.96 -23.00 1.95
N PHE A 69 17.81 -21.86 2.65
CA PHE A 69 17.06 -21.74 3.91
C PHE A 69 15.58 -22.13 3.78
N LYS A 70 14.98 -21.90 2.61
CA LYS A 70 13.58 -22.25 2.31
C LYS A 70 13.43 -23.62 1.63
N ALA A 71 14.53 -24.34 1.38
CA ALA A 71 14.50 -25.63 0.72
C ALA A 71 14.08 -26.74 1.71
N ARG A 72 13.26 -27.70 1.26
CA ARG A 72 12.73 -28.77 2.11
C ARG A 72 13.88 -29.58 2.77
N PRO A 73 13.72 -30.09 4.01
CA PRO A 73 14.76 -30.88 4.69
C PRO A 73 15.26 -32.09 3.87
N THR A 74 14.43 -32.65 2.99
CA THR A 74 14.78 -33.75 2.09
C THR A 74 15.60 -33.34 0.86
N THR A 75 16.01 -32.08 0.73
CA THR A 75 16.82 -31.59 -0.38
C THR A 75 18.26 -31.37 0.06
N LYS A 76 19.20 -31.98 -0.69
CA LYS A 76 20.63 -31.70 -0.55
C LYS A 76 20.89 -30.22 -0.85
N VAL A 77 21.63 -29.60 0.05
CA VAL A 77 22.03 -28.19 0.08
C VAL A 77 23.54 -28.18 0.29
N ILE A 78 24.17 -27.02 0.13
CA ILE A 78 25.58 -26.82 0.47
C ILE A 78 25.74 -27.06 1.98
N ASP A 79 26.31 -28.20 2.35
CA ASP A 79 26.57 -28.54 3.75
C ASP A 79 28.04 -28.23 4.12
N ASP A 80 28.98 -28.26 3.17
CA ASP A 80 30.40 -27.86 3.31
C ASP A 80 30.85 -26.88 2.22
N THR A 81 31.81 -25.98 2.53
CA THR A 81 32.35 -25.02 1.53
C THR A 81 33.17 -25.69 0.40
N GLU A 82 33.67 -26.91 0.62
CA GLU A 82 34.38 -27.70 -0.38
C GLU A 82 33.48 -28.20 -1.52
N GLU A 83 32.15 -28.23 -1.32
CA GLU A 83 31.18 -28.57 -2.39
C GLU A 83 30.96 -27.44 -3.42
N ILE A 84 31.59 -26.28 -3.23
CA ILE A 84 31.42 -25.10 -4.08
C ILE A 84 32.58 -25.00 -5.09
N GLU A 85 32.33 -25.36 -6.35
CA GLU A 85 33.32 -25.26 -7.44
C GLU A 85 33.76 -23.79 -7.63
N GLY A 86 35.05 -23.49 -7.40
CA GLY A 86 35.63 -22.15 -7.56
C GLY A 86 35.64 -21.28 -6.29
N PHE A 87 35.56 -21.88 -5.09
CA PHE A 87 35.62 -21.16 -3.82
C PHE A 87 37.01 -20.59 -3.51
N GLU A 88 38.07 -21.31 -3.92
CA GLU A 88 39.47 -20.94 -3.70
C GLU A 88 39.89 -19.67 -4.45
N ASP A 89 39.26 -19.37 -5.60
CA ASP A 89 39.54 -18.20 -6.46
C ASP A 89 38.92 -16.88 -5.92
N LEU A 90 38.33 -16.88 -4.73
CA LEU A 90 37.66 -15.73 -4.12
C LEU A 90 38.56 -14.94 -3.17
N ASN A 91 38.25 -13.65 -2.99
CA ASN A 91 38.86 -12.83 -1.94
C ASN A 91 38.54 -13.39 -0.54
N ALA A 92 39.48 -13.29 0.40
CA ALA A 92 39.31 -13.79 1.77
C ALA A 92 38.05 -13.22 2.47
N GLU A 93 37.69 -11.96 2.22
CA GLU A 93 36.47 -11.33 2.75
C GLU A 93 35.19 -12.01 2.22
N ASP A 94 35.11 -12.27 0.92
CA ASP A 94 33.98 -12.97 0.29
C ASP A 94 33.93 -14.46 0.69
N GLN A 95 35.08 -15.10 0.90
CA GLN A 95 35.18 -16.47 1.43
C GLN A 95 34.62 -16.55 2.84
N ASP A 96 34.96 -15.61 3.72
CA ASP A 96 34.49 -15.58 5.11
C ASP A 96 33.01 -15.21 5.22
N GLU A 97 32.46 -14.40 4.30
CA GLU A 97 31.02 -14.21 4.19
C GLU A 97 30.29 -15.51 3.78
N ILE A 98 30.80 -16.24 2.78
CA ILE A 98 30.20 -17.50 2.34
C ILE A 98 30.28 -18.57 3.43
N LYS A 99 31.42 -18.70 4.14
CA LYS A 99 31.55 -19.62 5.31
C LYS A 99 30.45 -19.36 6.34
N LYS A 100 30.30 -18.11 6.79
CA LYS A 100 29.25 -17.72 7.77
C LYS A 100 27.85 -18.07 7.29
N LEU A 101 27.56 -17.93 6.00
CA LEU A 101 26.26 -18.27 5.42
C LEU A 101 26.02 -19.79 5.28
N VAL A 102 27.08 -20.59 5.14
CA VAL A 102 27.03 -22.07 5.21
C VAL A 102 26.85 -22.52 6.67
N ASP A 103 27.62 -21.97 7.61
CA ASP A 103 27.49 -22.26 9.04
C ASP A 103 26.06 -21.97 9.55
N GLU A 104 25.48 -20.82 9.15
CA GLU A 104 24.11 -20.45 9.51
C GLU A 104 23.05 -21.39 8.87
N LEU A 105 23.32 -21.93 7.67
CA LEU A 105 22.47 -22.97 7.05
C LEU A 105 22.51 -24.27 7.84
N VAL A 106 23.70 -24.75 8.19
CA VAL A 106 23.92 -25.99 8.95
C VAL A 106 23.27 -25.84 10.33
N GLU A 107 23.49 -24.74 11.04
CA GLU A 107 22.85 -24.48 12.34
C GLU A 107 21.32 -24.53 12.30
N LYS A 108 20.68 -23.92 11.29
CA LYS A 108 19.21 -23.96 11.18
C LYS A 108 18.72 -25.36 10.84
N ARG A 109 19.41 -26.08 9.95
CA ARG A 109 19.07 -27.47 9.61
C ARG A 109 19.27 -28.46 10.77
N SER A 110 20.27 -28.24 11.62
CA SER A 110 20.47 -29.03 12.85
C SER A 110 19.36 -28.79 13.89
N LYS A 111 18.79 -27.57 13.95
CA LYS A 111 17.65 -27.23 14.82
C LYS A 111 16.32 -27.82 14.29
N ASP A 112 16.18 -27.97 12.97
CA ASP A 112 15.03 -28.59 12.28
C ASP A 112 15.21 -30.12 12.05
N GLY A 113 15.82 -30.84 13.01
CA GLY A 113 16.40 -32.18 12.81
C GLY A 113 15.50 -33.30 12.26
N PRO A 114 16.09 -34.39 11.72
CA PRO A 114 15.39 -35.33 10.83
C PRO A 114 14.30 -36.15 11.52
N ALA A 115 13.09 -36.16 10.95
CA ALA A 115 11.99 -36.99 11.41
C ALA A 115 12.13 -38.44 10.91
N GLU A 116 12.61 -39.34 11.77
CA GLU A 116 12.46 -40.78 11.55
C GLU A 116 10.98 -41.23 11.65
N PRO A 117 10.55 -42.26 10.88
CA PRO A 117 9.16 -42.70 10.85
C PRO A 117 8.77 -43.45 12.12
N LYS A 118 7.83 -42.88 12.89
CA LYS A 118 7.30 -43.48 14.13
C LYS A 118 6.75 -44.90 13.92
N LYS A 119 7.39 -45.89 14.56
CA LYS A 119 6.70 -47.10 15.02
C LYS A 119 6.00 -46.84 16.36
N THR A 120 4.95 -47.60 16.62
CA THR A 120 4.02 -47.42 17.75
C THR A 120 4.65 -47.75 19.12
N PRO A 121 4.34 -47.00 20.20
CA PRO A 121 4.86 -47.28 21.53
C PRO A 121 4.04 -48.34 22.27
N ALA A 122 4.71 -49.34 22.83
CA ALA A 122 4.13 -50.31 23.77
C ALA A 122 4.23 -49.81 25.22
N LYS A 123 3.28 -50.24 26.06
CA LYS A 123 3.22 -49.96 27.50
C LYS A 123 4.49 -50.39 28.26
N LYS A 124 4.87 -49.62 29.29
CA LYS A 124 5.27 -50.15 30.61
C LYS A 124 4.95 -49.13 31.73
N LYS A 125 4.64 -49.65 32.91
CA LYS A 125 4.33 -48.93 34.17
C LYS A 125 5.53 -49.06 35.14
N THR A 126 5.64 -48.14 36.10
CA THR A 126 5.82 -48.30 37.58
C THR A 126 6.13 -46.91 38.17
N ASP A 127 5.25 -46.33 39.00
CA ASP A 127 5.34 -46.24 40.48
C ASP A 127 6.39 -45.21 40.95
N GLU A 128 6.00 -44.00 41.37
CA GLU A 128 5.51 -43.58 42.71
C GLU A 128 6.64 -43.24 43.71
N GLU A 129 6.82 -41.94 44.01
CA GLU A 129 6.74 -41.41 45.38
C GLU A 129 6.64 -39.87 45.40
N LYS A 130 6.39 -39.28 46.58
CA LYS A 130 5.72 -37.98 46.78
C LYS A 130 6.64 -36.95 47.50
N GLY A 131 6.55 -35.66 47.14
CA GLY A 131 7.27 -34.59 47.83
C GLY A 131 6.87 -33.17 47.37
N GLU A 132 6.53 -32.30 48.33
CA GLU A 132 5.97 -30.94 48.14
C GLU A 132 6.93 -29.93 48.84
N VAL A 133 7.06 -28.62 48.52
CA VAL A 133 6.14 -27.58 47.98
C VAL A 133 6.94 -26.53 47.16
N ALA A 134 6.27 -25.72 46.32
CA ALA A 134 6.70 -24.41 45.73
C ALA A 134 7.84 -24.43 44.67
N GLU A 135 7.73 -23.86 43.45
CA GLU A 135 6.98 -22.67 42.97
C GLU A 135 6.34 -22.85 41.56
N THR A 136 5.55 -21.84 41.14
CA THR A 136 4.92 -21.67 39.81
C THR A 136 5.93 -21.42 38.66
N PRO A 137 5.59 -21.45 37.33
CA PRO A 137 4.24 -21.47 36.70
C PRO A 137 4.07 -22.40 35.46
N SER A 138 2.90 -22.28 34.81
CA SER A 138 2.61 -22.52 33.37
C SER A 138 2.07 -23.86 32.84
N ARG A 139 1.22 -23.69 31.80
CA ARG A 139 0.96 -24.58 30.64
C ARG A 139 0.08 -25.84 30.82
N LYS A 140 -1.21 -25.70 30.44
CA LYS A 140 -1.78 -26.18 29.16
C LYS A 140 -3.32 -26.33 29.24
N ARG A 141 -4.05 -25.38 28.64
CA ARG A 141 -5.29 -25.73 27.93
C ARG A 141 -4.94 -25.98 26.47
N LYS A 142 -5.51 -27.05 25.94
CA LYS A 142 -5.21 -27.63 24.64
C LYS A 142 -6.00 -26.87 23.57
N ALA A 143 -5.38 -25.85 22.97
CA ALA A 143 -5.91 -25.25 21.75
C ALA A 143 -5.54 -26.13 20.55
N GLU A 144 -6.45 -26.26 19.60
CA GLU A 144 -6.20 -26.91 18.31
C GLU A 144 -5.13 -26.13 17.54
N GLU A 145 -4.27 -26.80 16.78
CA GLU A 145 -3.32 -26.12 15.91
C GLU A 145 -4.08 -25.52 14.70
N PRO A 146 -4.13 -24.20 14.53
CA PRO A 146 -4.69 -23.62 13.32
C PRO A 146 -3.73 -23.86 12.15
N ALA A 147 -4.29 -24.04 10.95
CA ALA A 147 -3.49 -24.10 9.73
C ALA A 147 -2.63 -22.83 9.59
N LYS A 148 -1.35 -22.99 9.23
CA LYS A 148 -0.40 -21.87 9.08
C LYS A 148 -0.94 -20.88 8.03
N SER A 149 -1.46 -19.74 8.48
CA SER A 149 -1.99 -18.68 7.59
C SER A 149 -0.88 -18.12 6.70
N LYS A 150 -1.22 -17.81 5.45
CA LYS A 150 -0.35 -17.09 4.51
C LYS A 150 -0.32 -15.58 4.76
N ARG A 151 -1.10 -15.07 5.72
CA ARG A 151 -1.14 -13.64 6.12
C ARG A 151 0.26 -13.18 6.57
N PRO A 152 0.84 -12.12 5.97
CA PRO A 152 2.10 -11.55 6.43
C PRO A 152 1.98 -11.04 7.87
N THR A 153 3.01 -11.26 8.68
CA THR A 153 3.13 -10.73 10.04
C THR A 153 3.81 -9.36 10.09
N GLU A 154 4.53 -8.99 9.03
CA GLU A 154 5.23 -7.72 8.88
C GLU A 154 4.95 -7.15 7.49
N PHE A 155 4.83 -5.82 7.41
CA PHE A 155 4.56 -5.09 6.17
C PHE A 155 5.62 -4.02 5.95
N ASN A 156 6.04 -3.84 4.69
CA ASN A 156 6.98 -2.77 4.34
C ASN A 156 6.29 -1.39 4.44
N GLU A 157 6.58 -0.62 5.49
CA GLU A 157 6.07 0.74 5.67
C GLU A 157 6.42 1.69 4.50
N GLU A 158 7.47 1.38 3.73
CA GLU A 158 7.91 2.17 2.56
C GLU A 158 7.20 1.75 1.25
N SER A 159 6.33 0.73 1.27
CA SER A 159 5.52 0.40 0.09
C SER A 159 4.64 1.57 -0.31
N ASP A 160 4.53 1.83 -1.62
CA ASP A 160 3.52 2.73 -2.18
C ASP A 160 2.12 2.43 -1.62
N PHE A 161 1.75 1.14 -1.48
CA PHE A 161 0.45 0.73 -0.94
C PHE A 161 0.30 0.97 0.55
N ASN A 162 1.38 1.12 1.31
CA ASN A 162 1.31 1.56 2.70
C ASN A 162 1.40 3.09 2.85
N SER A 163 1.57 3.87 1.77
CA SER A 163 1.54 5.33 1.85
C SER A 163 0.14 5.87 2.21
N PHE A 164 0.06 6.69 3.27
CA PHE A 164 -1.17 7.38 3.64
C PHE A 164 -1.67 8.31 2.53
N TYR A 165 -0.78 8.98 1.81
CA TYR A 165 -1.16 9.82 0.67
C TYR A 165 -1.83 9.01 -0.48
N LYS A 166 -1.46 7.74 -0.67
CA LYS A 166 -2.15 6.86 -1.63
C LYS A 166 -3.53 6.43 -1.12
N PHE A 167 -3.69 6.26 0.19
CA PHE A 167 -4.99 6.04 0.82
C PHE A 167 -5.92 7.26 0.65
N VAL A 168 -5.42 8.48 0.89
CA VAL A 168 -6.15 9.75 0.63
C VAL A 168 -6.62 9.81 -0.83
N LYS A 169 -5.75 9.49 -1.79
CA LYS A 169 -6.13 9.41 -3.21
C LYS A 169 -7.23 8.39 -3.50
N VAL A 170 -7.21 7.22 -2.86
CA VAL A 170 -8.29 6.23 -3.03
C VAL A 170 -9.60 6.74 -2.43
N CYS A 171 -9.57 7.44 -1.29
CA CYS A 171 -10.76 8.06 -0.73
C CYS A 171 -11.37 9.09 -1.68
N ASN A 172 -10.55 9.96 -2.29
CA ASN A 172 -11.02 10.94 -3.27
C ASN A 172 -11.65 10.28 -4.51
N VAL A 173 -11.01 9.24 -5.06
CA VAL A 173 -11.58 8.47 -6.19
C VAL A 173 -12.92 7.82 -5.81
N LEU A 174 -13.04 7.25 -4.60
CA LEU A 174 -14.30 6.64 -4.13
C LEU A 174 -15.41 7.68 -3.87
N LYS A 175 -15.03 8.91 -3.52
CA LYS A 175 -15.95 10.06 -3.36
C LYS A 175 -16.46 10.60 -4.70
N GLU A 176 -15.62 10.64 -5.73
CA GLU A 176 -15.98 11.09 -7.08
C GLU A 176 -16.91 10.09 -7.80
N ILE A 177 -16.74 8.78 -7.55
CA ILE A 177 -17.61 7.75 -8.12
C ILE A 177 -19.02 7.82 -7.50
N SER A 178 -20.06 7.79 -8.32
CA SER A 178 -21.46 7.70 -7.85
C SER A 178 -21.92 6.24 -7.65
N SER A 179 -21.56 5.35 -8.57
CA SER A 179 -22.01 3.96 -8.63
C SER A 179 -21.36 3.07 -7.56
N LYS A 180 -22.18 2.36 -6.76
CA LYS A 180 -21.71 1.36 -5.79
C LYS A 180 -20.90 0.23 -6.43
N SER A 181 -21.23 -0.15 -7.66
CA SER A 181 -20.52 -1.20 -8.40
C SER A 181 -19.10 -0.74 -8.73
N GLU A 182 -18.95 0.46 -9.30
CA GLU A 182 -17.66 1.04 -9.65
C GLU A 182 -16.76 1.28 -8.43
N LYS A 183 -17.31 1.63 -7.27
CA LYS A 183 -16.54 1.72 -6.01
C LYS A 183 -15.93 0.38 -5.63
N SER A 184 -16.69 -0.71 -5.72
CA SER A 184 -16.17 -2.04 -5.48
C SER A 184 -15.12 -2.44 -6.52
N ALA A 185 -15.32 -2.09 -7.80
CA ALA A 185 -14.35 -2.34 -8.87
C ALA A 185 -13.05 -1.52 -8.73
N ALA A 186 -13.11 -0.30 -8.19
CA ALA A 186 -11.94 0.52 -7.89
C ALA A 186 -11.06 -0.11 -6.79
N ILE A 187 -11.70 -0.73 -5.79
CA ILE A 187 -11.03 -1.48 -4.73
C ILE A 187 -10.47 -2.80 -5.28
N THR A 188 -11.22 -3.53 -6.11
CA THR A 188 -10.71 -4.70 -6.84
C THR A 188 -9.45 -4.33 -7.65
N SER A 189 -9.47 -3.19 -8.34
CA SER A 189 -8.33 -2.67 -9.13
C SER A 189 -7.15 -2.20 -8.28
N LEU A 190 -7.38 -1.78 -7.03
CA LEU A 190 -6.33 -1.49 -6.06
C LEU A 190 -5.61 -2.78 -5.65
N LEU A 191 -6.36 -3.85 -5.38
CA LEU A 191 -5.85 -5.13 -4.90
C LEU A 191 -5.23 -6.01 -6.00
N GLN A 192 -5.77 -5.97 -7.22
CA GLN A 192 -5.33 -6.77 -8.37
C GLN A 192 -4.23 -6.11 -9.22
N LYS A 193 -3.71 -4.94 -8.82
CA LYS A 193 -2.74 -4.16 -9.62
C LYS A 193 -1.53 -5.01 -10.03
N SER A 194 -1.03 -4.80 -11.24
CA SER A 194 -0.08 -5.69 -11.97
C SER A 194 1.26 -6.05 -11.32
N LYS A 195 1.58 -5.50 -10.15
CA LYS A 195 2.75 -5.87 -9.31
C LYS A 195 2.38 -6.77 -8.11
N GLY A 196 1.09 -7.08 -7.92
CA GLY A 196 0.53 -7.53 -6.65
C GLY A 196 0.29 -6.36 -5.69
N PHE A 197 -0.70 -6.51 -4.81
CA PHE A 197 -0.87 -5.65 -3.64
C PHE A 197 0.04 -6.15 -2.51
N ASP A 198 0.96 -5.30 -2.06
CA ASP A 198 1.93 -5.57 -0.99
C ASP A 198 1.68 -4.73 0.28
N GLY A 199 0.53 -4.03 0.31
CA GLY A 199 0.09 -3.25 1.47
C GLY A 199 -0.51 -4.11 2.58
N ASP A 200 -0.73 -3.48 3.72
CA ASP A 200 -1.45 -4.08 4.85
C ASP A 200 -2.96 -4.04 4.61
N LEU A 201 -3.54 -5.15 4.13
CA LEU A 201 -4.98 -5.22 3.85
C LEU A 201 -5.82 -4.99 5.12
N MET A 202 -5.32 -5.39 6.30
CA MET A 202 -6.05 -5.19 7.55
C MET A 202 -6.17 -3.70 7.85
N LEU A 203 -5.08 -2.93 7.76
CA LEU A 203 -5.13 -1.48 7.96
C LEU A 203 -5.97 -0.79 6.88
N TRP A 204 -5.86 -1.19 5.61
CA TRP A 204 -6.70 -0.63 4.54
C TRP A 204 -8.20 -0.82 4.82
N LEU A 205 -8.64 -2.02 5.19
CA LEU A 205 -10.04 -2.28 5.50
C LEU A 205 -10.47 -1.64 6.84
N THR A 206 -9.58 -1.61 7.84
CA THR A 206 -9.81 -0.92 9.12
C THR A 206 -9.90 0.59 8.94
N PHE A 207 -9.30 1.17 7.89
CA PHE A 207 -9.35 2.60 7.56
C PHE A 207 -10.42 2.96 6.51
N LEU A 208 -10.93 2.00 5.72
CA LEU A 208 -12.13 2.21 4.89
C LEU A 208 -13.43 1.96 5.67
N ILE A 209 -13.53 0.85 6.39
CA ILE A 209 -14.75 0.42 7.11
C ILE A 209 -14.76 1.03 8.53
N ARG A 210 -15.38 2.20 8.71
CA ARG A 210 -15.33 2.96 9.97
C ARG A 210 -15.83 2.18 11.20
N VAL A 211 -16.83 1.32 11.00
CA VAL A 211 -17.40 0.43 12.03
C VAL A 211 -16.37 -0.58 12.59
N SER A 212 -15.33 -0.91 11.82
CA SER A 212 -14.25 -1.81 12.28
C SER A 212 -13.29 -1.14 13.27
N ASP A 213 -13.22 0.20 13.31
CA ASP A 213 -12.37 0.93 14.23
C ASP A 213 -13.02 1.03 15.62
N LYS A 214 -12.53 0.20 16.54
CA LYS A 214 -13.06 0.10 17.92
C LYS A 214 -12.61 1.26 18.81
N ARG A 215 -11.59 2.03 18.43
CA ARG A 215 -10.94 3.03 19.30
C ARG A 215 -11.87 4.16 19.67
N ASN A 216 -11.79 4.72 20.88
CA ASN A 216 -12.56 5.92 21.21
C ASN A 216 -11.64 7.12 21.50
N TYR A 217 -11.65 8.10 20.60
CA TYR A 217 -10.76 9.26 20.71
C TYR A 217 -11.25 10.34 21.68
N ASN A 218 -12.51 10.30 22.13
CA ASN A 218 -13.14 11.32 22.98
C ASN A 218 -13.03 12.78 22.46
N VAL A 219 -12.75 12.98 21.17
CA VAL A 219 -12.65 14.31 20.55
C VAL A 219 -13.98 14.67 19.87
N SER A 220 -14.68 15.69 20.38
CA SER A 220 -15.90 16.23 19.77
C SER A 220 -15.60 17.26 18.68
N ASP A 221 -16.60 17.56 17.85
CA ASP A 221 -16.53 18.60 16.81
C ASP A 221 -16.14 19.97 17.36
N GLU A 222 -16.70 20.34 18.52
CA GLU A 222 -16.39 21.59 19.21
C GLU A 222 -14.92 21.62 19.65
N THR A 223 -14.39 20.51 20.20
CA THR A 223 -12.98 20.42 20.59
C THR A 223 -12.04 20.39 19.39
N LEU A 224 -12.43 19.78 18.25
CA LEU A 224 -11.68 19.87 16.99
C LEU A 224 -11.60 21.33 16.53
N ILE A 225 -12.74 22.02 16.43
CA ILE A 225 -12.82 23.41 15.96
C ILE A 225 -12.02 24.34 16.89
N ALA A 226 -12.14 24.19 18.22
CA ALA A 226 -11.39 24.98 19.19
C ALA A 226 -9.87 24.70 19.14
N ASN A 227 -9.46 23.44 19.05
CA ASN A 227 -8.04 23.09 18.94
C ASN A 227 -7.42 23.56 17.61
N PHE A 228 -8.12 23.40 16.49
CA PHE A 228 -7.63 23.88 15.20
C PHE A 228 -7.63 25.42 15.08
N ALA A 229 -8.56 26.12 15.76
CA ALA A 229 -8.48 27.58 15.93
C ALA A 229 -7.17 28.00 16.63
N LYS A 230 -6.85 27.37 17.78
CA LYS A 230 -5.59 27.58 18.52
C LYS A 230 -4.34 27.17 17.70
N ILE A 231 -4.41 26.11 16.89
CA ILE A 231 -3.27 25.61 16.08
C ILE A 231 -2.96 26.51 14.89
N LEU A 232 -3.99 27.04 14.22
CA LEU A 232 -3.87 27.84 13.00
C LEU A 232 -3.75 29.35 13.25
N ASP A 233 -3.83 29.78 14.51
CA ASP A 233 -3.93 31.20 14.90
C ASP A 233 -5.10 31.89 14.16
N MET A 234 -6.29 31.32 14.35
CA MET A 234 -7.52 31.77 13.73
C MET A 234 -8.62 31.88 14.78
N ASP A 235 -9.43 32.93 14.67
CA ASP A 235 -10.66 33.07 15.45
C ASP A 235 -11.59 31.87 15.21
N GLN A 236 -12.05 31.25 16.29
CA GLN A 236 -12.93 30.08 16.29
C GLN A 236 -14.23 30.35 15.51
N ALA A 237 -14.76 31.57 15.58
CA ALA A 237 -15.97 31.94 14.84
C ALA A 237 -15.75 31.97 13.32
N LYS A 238 -14.51 32.13 12.82
CA LYS A 238 -14.20 32.02 11.38
C LYS A 238 -14.23 30.57 10.91
N ILE A 239 -13.70 29.64 11.70
CA ILE A 239 -13.79 28.21 11.40
C ILE A 239 -15.26 27.75 11.48
N GLN A 240 -16.00 28.19 12.50
CA GLN A 240 -17.43 27.91 12.63
C GLN A 240 -18.24 28.42 11.42
N LYS A 241 -17.91 29.59 10.86
CA LYS A 241 -18.53 30.08 9.61
C LYS A 241 -18.27 29.16 8.40
N TYR A 242 -17.09 28.54 8.31
CA TYR A 242 -16.84 27.53 7.28
C TYR A 242 -17.68 26.27 7.53
N VAL A 243 -17.75 25.79 8.77
CA VAL A 243 -18.58 24.63 9.16
C VAL A 243 -20.05 24.87 8.84
N ASN A 244 -20.59 26.04 9.18
CA ASN A 244 -21.99 26.39 8.90
C ASN A 244 -22.28 26.46 7.39
N LYS A 245 -21.28 26.79 6.55
CA LYS A 245 -21.42 26.86 5.09
C LYS A 245 -21.30 25.49 4.41
N SER A 246 -20.34 24.66 4.82
CA SER A 246 -20.09 23.34 4.22
C SER A 246 -20.92 22.22 4.84
N LYS A 247 -21.39 22.40 6.08
CA LYS A 247 -21.92 21.36 6.98
C LYS A 247 -20.92 20.23 7.26
N ASP A 248 -19.63 20.50 7.10
CA ASP A 248 -18.55 19.52 7.22
C ASP A 248 -17.36 20.11 8.01
N VAL A 249 -17.04 19.51 9.15
CA VAL A 249 -15.97 19.98 10.05
C VAL A 249 -14.58 19.68 9.49
N ALA A 250 -14.37 18.49 8.91
CA ALA A 250 -13.08 18.08 8.37
C ALA A 250 -12.68 18.96 7.19
N MET A 251 -13.60 19.18 6.24
CA MET A 251 -13.40 20.07 5.10
C MET A 251 -13.18 21.53 5.53
N SER A 252 -13.89 21.99 6.56
CA SER A 252 -13.75 23.36 7.08
C SER A 252 -12.40 23.62 7.74
N ILE A 253 -11.90 22.65 8.50
CA ILE A 253 -10.56 22.71 9.11
C ILE A 253 -9.47 22.57 8.04
N SER A 254 -9.65 21.67 7.07
CA SER A 254 -8.80 21.53 5.87
C SER A 254 -8.66 22.85 5.12
N HIS A 255 -9.77 23.53 4.84
CA HIS A 255 -9.77 24.83 4.16
C HIS A 255 -9.18 25.98 5.01
N ALA A 256 -9.33 25.93 6.33
CA ALA A 256 -8.64 26.88 7.24
C ALA A 256 -7.12 26.61 7.28
N HIS A 257 -6.72 25.34 7.25
CA HIS A 257 -5.33 24.89 7.24
C HIS A 257 -4.61 25.28 5.95
N GLU A 258 -5.22 25.04 4.80
CA GLU A 258 -4.69 25.40 3.47
C GLU A 258 -4.27 26.88 3.39
N LYS A 259 -5.06 27.78 3.99
CA LYS A 259 -4.79 29.22 4.04
C LYS A 259 -3.61 29.63 4.93
N LYS A 260 -3.19 28.77 5.85
CA LYS A 260 -2.19 29.06 6.88
C LYS A 260 -0.92 28.20 6.76
N VAL A 261 -1.00 27.04 6.11
CA VAL A 261 0.06 26.03 6.06
C VAL A 261 0.22 25.48 4.65
N THR A 262 1.36 25.75 4.03
CA THR A 262 1.73 25.27 2.70
C THR A 262 2.70 24.10 2.79
N ASN A 263 2.15 22.89 2.95
CA ASN A 263 2.91 21.65 3.00
C ASN A 263 2.87 20.87 1.67
N GLU A 264 3.98 20.22 1.33
CA GLU A 264 3.98 19.14 0.35
C GLU A 264 3.32 17.87 0.93
N LYS A 265 3.04 16.88 0.07
CA LYS A 265 2.54 15.56 0.50
C LYS A 265 3.45 14.94 1.57
N SER A 266 2.87 14.30 2.58
CA SER A 266 3.64 13.63 3.62
C SER A 266 4.22 12.29 3.16
N ASN A 267 5.33 11.88 3.79
CA ASN A 267 5.90 10.53 3.65
C ASN A 267 5.42 9.60 4.80
N TRP A 268 4.15 9.73 5.22
CA TRP A 268 3.58 8.87 6.25
C TRP A 268 3.06 7.55 5.66
N SER A 269 3.28 6.50 6.44
CA SER A 269 2.71 5.17 6.21
C SER A 269 1.39 5.03 6.98
N LEU A 270 0.53 4.11 6.55
CA LEU A 270 -0.70 3.74 7.28
C LEU A 270 -0.35 3.29 8.71
N GLN A 271 0.74 2.55 8.89
CA GLN A 271 1.26 2.13 10.18
C GLN A 271 1.70 3.31 11.07
N LYS A 272 2.15 4.44 10.50
CA LYS A 272 2.44 5.68 11.27
C LYS A 272 1.17 6.42 11.66
N VAL A 273 0.16 6.46 10.78
CA VAL A 273 -1.15 7.02 11.09
C VAL A 273 -1.86 6.19 12.16
N ASP A 274 -1.77 4.87 12.08
CA ASP A 274 -2.39 3.95 13.04
C ASP A 274 -1.80 4.13 14.45
N ARG A 275 -0.47 4.09 14.59
CA ARG A 275 0.23 4.42 15.85
C ARG A 275 0.00 5.86 16.34
N TYR A 276 -0.39 6.78 15.46
CA TYR A 276 -0.79 8.13 15.85
C TYR A 276 -2.21 8.16 16.42
N LEU A 277 -3.14 7.40 15.83
CA LEU A 277 -4.52 7.24 16.31
C LEU A 277 -4.57 6.45 17.64
N GLU A 278 -3.82 5.36 17.77
CA GLU A 278 -3.64 4.61 19.03
C GLU A 278 -3.08 5.47 20.18
N LYS A 279 -2.30 6.51 19.85
CA LYS A 279 -1.81 7.48 20.84
C LYS A 279 -2.91 8.47 21.22
N LEU A 280 -3.65 8.98 20.23
CA LEU A 280 -4.74 9.93 20.47
C LEU A 280 -5.83 9.34 21.37
N GLU A 281 -6.19 8.07 21.18
CA GLU A 281 -7.14 7.33 22.04
C GLU A 281 -6.74 7.34 23.53
N LYS A 282 -5.44 7.41 23.83
CA LYS A 282 -4.90 7.34 25.20
C LYS A 282 -4.68 8.72 25.83
N LEU A 283 -5.12 9.79 25.17
CA LEU A 283 -5.01 11.15 25.67
C LEU A 283 -6.37 11.61 26.21
N GLU A 284 -6.39 12.00 27.48
CA GLU A 284 -7.55 12.62 28.14
C GLU A 284 -7.32 14.12 28.40
N ASP A 285 -6.07 14.57 28.38
CA ASP A 285 -5.66 15.95 28.65
C ASP A 285 -5.78 16.85 27.40
N GLU A 286 -6.41 18.02 27.55
CA GLU A 286 -6.68 18.93 26.42
C GLU A 286 -5.41 19.48 25.75
N ASP A 287 -4.38 19.81 26.53
CA ASP A 287 -3.12 20.37 26.02
C ASP A 287 -2.28 19.30 25.31
N ALA A 288 -2.35 18.05 25.79
CA ALA A 288 -1.77 16.89 25.13
C ALA A 288 -2.50 16.59 23.80
N ILE A 289 -3.83 16.60 23.77
CA ILE A 289 -4.64 16.44 22.55
C ILE A 289 -4.30 17.55 21.55
N LEU A 290 -4.29 18.81 21.98
CA LEU A 290 -3.90 19.96 21.16
C LEU A 290 -2.50 19.77 20.57
N SER A 291 -1.53 19.38 21.40
CA SER A 291 -0.15 19.17 20.99
C SER A 291 0.00 18.03 19.97
N HIS A 292 -0.79 16.97 20.12
CA HIS A 292 -0.83 15.83 19.19
C HIS A 292 -1.47 16.21 17.86
N LEU A 293 -2.64 16.88 17.87
CA LEU A 293 -3.26 17.44 16.65
C LEU A 293 -2.33 18.43 15.93
N LYS A 294 -1.63 19.29 16.68
CA LYS A 294 -0.63 20.24 16.17
C LYS A 294 0.57 19.55 15.52
N PHE A 295 0.92 18.34 15.97
CA PHE A 295 2.00 17.55 15.38
C PHE A 295 1.66 17.07 13.97
N ALA A 296 0.42 16.62 13.74
CA ALA A 296 -0.08 16.25 12.41
C ALA A 296 -0.31 17.47 11.52
N ALA A 297 -0.99 18.51 12.02
CA ALA A 297 -1.29 19.73 11.28
C ALA A 297 -0.03 20.41 10.69
N LYS A 298 1.11 20.35 11.39
CA LYS A 298 2.38 20.88 10.89
C LYS A 298 3.05 20.06 9.78
N ARG A 299 2.62 18.82 9.52
CA ARG A 299 3.30 17.86 8.63
C ARG A 299 2.47 17.40 7.44
N PHE A 300 1.15 17.43 7.58
CA PHE A 300 0.22 17.01 6.53
C PHE A 300 -0.11 18.18 5.60
N ARG A 301 -0.37 17.85 4.34
CA ARG A 301 -1.09 18.73 3.42
C ARG A 301 -2.57 18.77 3.82
N HIS A 302 -3.32 19.78 3.34
CA HIS A 302 -4.72 19.99 3.72
C HIS A 302 -5.60 18.76 3.49
N ASP A 303 -5.42 18.04 2.37
CA ASP A 303 -6.18 16.84 2.01
C ASP A 303 -5.83 15.61 2.89
N GLU A 304 -4.56 15.47 3.25
CA GLU A 304 -4.11 14.47 4.23
C GLU A 304 -4.67 14.77 5.63
N LEU A 305 -4.74 16.05 6.01
CA LEU A 305 -5.31 16.48 7.28
C LEU A 305 -6.82 16.30 7.32
N GLU A 306 -7.53 16.57 6.22
CA GLU A 306 -8.97 16.31 6.09
C GLU A 306 -9.28 14.84 6.37
N VAL A 307 -8.61 13.92 5.67
CA VAL A 307 -8.81 12.48 5.85
C VAL A 307 -8.41 12.03 7.26
N LEU A 308 -7.36 12.60 7.87
CA LEU A 308 -7.03 12.31 9.27
C LEU A 308 -8.18 12.72 10.22
N ILE A 309 -8.75 13.92 10.05
CA ILE A 309 -9.85 14.41 10.88
C ILE A 309 -11.11 13.54 10.68
N ARG A 310 -11.39 13.11 9.44
CA ARG A 310 -12.46 12.14 9.14
C ARG A 310 -12.24 10.79 9.84
N LEU A 311 -11.02 10.26 9.85
CA LEU A 311 -10.66 9.04 10.58
C LEU A 311 -10.89 9.19 12.10
N ILE A 312 -10.54 10.34 12.69
CA ILE A 312 -10.80 10.66 14.11
C ILE A 312 -12.31 10.75 14.39
N ARG A 313 -13.07 11.42 13.52
CA ARG A 313 -14.55 11.50 13.57
C ARG A 313 -15.26 10.17 13.27
N LYS A 314 -14.53 9.12 12.89
CA LYS A 314 -15.05 7.82 12.40
C LYS A 314 -16.04 7.95 11.24
N GLU A 315 -15.83 8.91 10.35
CA GLU A 315 -16.60 9.07 9.13
C GLU A 315 -15.68 8.99 7.90
N LEU A 316 -16.25 8.69 6.74
CA LEU A 316 -15.60 8.92 5.45
C LEU A 316 -16.69 9.34 4.46
N ASP A 317 -16.39 10.34 3.67
CA ASP A 317 -17.25 10.93 2.63
C ASP A 317 -17.17 10.18 1.29
N THR A 318 -16.71 8.92 1.32
CA THR A 318 -16.61 8.05 0.14
C THR A 318 -17.96 7.53 -0.34
N GLY A 319 -19.04 7.67 0.45
CA GLY A 319 -20.36 7.11 0.14
C GLY A 319 -20.35 5.60 -0.14
N ALA A 320 -19.39 4.87 0.43
CA ALA A 320 -19.23 3.43 0.29
C ALA A 320 -19.53 2.76 1.64
N ASP A 321 -20.58 1.94 1.67
CA ASP A 321 -20.89 1.10 2.83
C ASP A 321 -19.90 -0.07 2.96
N ALA A 322 -19.87 -0.72 4.13
CA ALA A 322 -18.97 -1.84 4.40
C ALA A 322 -19.12 -2.97 3.36
N SER A 323 -20.34 -3.23 2.89
CA SER A 323 -20.62 -4.26 1.88
C SER A 323 -19.96 -3.91 0.54
N VAL A 324 -20.03 -2.66 0.09
CA VAL A 324 -19.37 -2.17 -1.13
C VAL A 324 -17.85 -2.27 -1.02
N ILE A 325 -17.26 -1.88 0.13
CA ILE A 325 -15.81 -2.01 0.35
C ILE A 325 -15.39 -3.48 0.28
N LEU A 326 -16.11 -4.36 0.98
CA LEU A 326 -15.78 -5.78 1.08
C LEU A 326 -16.01 -6.52 -0.24
N LYS A 327 -17.03 -6.17 -1.03
CA LYS A 327 -17.23 -6.72 -2.39
C LYS A 327 -16.02 -6.51 -3.30
N GLY A 328 -15.27 -5.42 -3.10
CA GLY A 328 -14.01 -5.17 -3.79
C GLY A 328 -12.83 -6.05 -3.35
N VAL A 329 -12.95 -6.72 -2.19
CA VAL A 329 -12.01 -7.77 -1.75
C VAL A 329 -12.42 -9.11 -2.35
N HIS A 330 -13.69 -9.50 -2.16
CA HIS A 330 -14.30 -10.69 -2.75
C HIS A 330 -15.83 -10.61 -2.66
N SER A 331 -16.56 -11.24 -3.60
CA SER A 331 -18.03 -11.25 -3.62
C SER A 331 -18.66 -11.78 -2.31
N LYS A 332 -18.05 -12.80 -1.70
CA LYS A 332 -18.42 -13.39 -0.40
C LYS A 332 -17.82 -12.69 0.84
N ALA A 333 -17.00 -11.65 0.69
CA ALA A 333 -16.39 -10.99 1.86
C ALA A 333 -17.40 -10.29 2.80
N PRO A 334 -18.53 -9.69 2.34
CA PRO A 334 -19.53 -9.11 3.24
C PRO A 334 -20.14 -10.12 4.21
N THR A 335 -20.53 -11.31 3.73
CA THR A 335 -21.16 -12.34 4.58
C THR A 335 -20.17 -12.93 5.58
N VAL A 336 -18.88 -13.02 5.22
CA VAL A 336 -17.81 -13.39 6.16
C VAL A 336 -17.60 -12.30 7.21
N PHE A 337 -17.64 -11.02 6.85
CA PHE A 337 -17.49 -9.93 7.81
C PHE A 337 -18.63 -9.89 8.83
N GLU A 338 -19.87 -10.11 8.38
CA GLU A 338 -21.07 -10.13 9.22
C GLU A 338 -21.08 -11.33 10.19
N ALA A 339 -20.57 -12.50 9.78
CA ALA A 339 -20.52 -13.70 10.62
C ALA A 339 -19.26 -13.81 11.49
N ASP A 340 -18.08 -13.59 10.90
CA ASP A 340 -16.78 -13.95 11.46
C ASP A 340 -15.87 -12.72 11.75
N GLY A 341 -16.29 -11.50 11.37
CA GLY A 341 -15.51 -10.27 11.53
C GLY A 341 -14.36 -10.09 10.53
N LEU A 342 -13.63 -8.96 10.67
CA LEU A 342 -12.66 -8.52 9.66
C LEU A 342 -11.41 -9.40 9.55
N ASP A 343 -10.90 -9.94 10.67
CA ASP A 343 -9.74 -10.84 10.65
C ASP A 343 -9.97 -12.04 9.75
N ASN A 344 -11.13 -12.68 9.83
CA ASN A 344 -11.48 -13.84 9.01
C ASN A 344 -11.66 -13.51 7.53
N VAL A 345 -12.06 -12.27 7.18
CA VAL A 345 -12.03 -11.79 5.78
C VAL A 345 -10.59 -11.72 5.28
N VAL A 346 -9.70 -11.11 6.06
CA VAL A 346 -8.29 -10.90 5.69
C VAL A 346 -7.52 -12.22 5.62
N ASP A 347 -7.78 -13.15 6.55
CA ASP A 347 -7.20 -14.50 6.49
C ASP A 347 -7.76 -15.32 5.33
N LYS A 348 -9.06 -15.25 4.99
CA LYS A 348 -9.59 -15.90 3.78
C LYS A 348 -9.01 -15.29 2.49
N TYR A 349 -8.73 -13.98 2.46
CA TYR A 349 -8.04 -13.31 1.36
C TYR A 349 -6.62 -13.87 1.15
N TYR A 350 -5.73 -13.77 2.15
CA TYR A 350 -4.35 -14.20 1.97
C TYR A 350 -4.21 -15.71 1.72
N ASN A 351 -5.15 -16.52 2.22
CA ASN A 351 -5.14 -17.96 1.99
C ASN A 351 -5.75 -18.39 0.64
N ASN A 352 -6.50 -17.52 -0.04
CA ASN A 352 -7.39 -17.79 -1.19
C ASN A 352 -8.55 -18.75 -0.85
N ASN A 353 -9.09 -18.66 0.38
CA ASN A 353 -10.09 -19.58 0.92
C ASN A 353 -11.53 -19.02 0.88
N PHE A 354 -11.84 -18.10 -0.04
CA PHE A 354 -13.23 -17.66 -0.28
C PHE A 354 -14.00 -18.62 -1.20
N GLU A 355 -13.31 -19.42 -2.00
CA GLU A 355 -13.91 -20.56 -2.70
C GLU A 355 -13.99 -21.75 -1.73
N GLU A 356 -15.16 -22.35 -1.62
CA GLU A 356 -15.27 -23.67 -0.99
C GLU A 356 -14.57 -24.69 -1.89
N PRO A 357 -13.91 -25.72 -1.33
CA PRO A 357 -13.41 -26.81 -2.15
C PRO A 357 -14.59 -27.44 -2.88
N LYS A 358 -14.62 -27.30 -4.21
CA LYS A 358 -15.63 -27.92 -5.09
C LYS A 358 -15.75 -29.40 -4.70
N LYS A 359 -16.89 -29.78 -4.12
CA LYS A 359 -17.15 -31.19 -3.77
C LYS A 359 -16.96 -32.01 -5.03
N ALA A 360 -16.05 -32.98 -4.98
CA ALA A 360 -15.80 -33.84 -6.12
C ALA A 360 -17.06 -34.66 -6.38
N ASP A 361 -17.73 -34.36 -7.50
CA ASP A 361 -18.92 -35.09 -7.95
C ASP A 361 -18.60 -36.57 -8.09
N SER A 362 -19.00 -37.32 -7.07
CA SER A 362 -18.79 -38.75 -6.99
C SER A 362 -19.84 -39.41 -7.88
N LYS A 363 -19.50 -39.57 -9.17
CA LYS A 363 -20.30 -40.28 -10.18
C LYS A 363 -20.72 -41.66 -9.67
N LYS A 364 -21.87 -41.75 -9.01
CA LYS A 364 -22.46 -43.01 -8.58
C LYS A 364 -23.22 -43.62 -9.77
N LYS A 365 -22.49 -44.40 -10.55
CA LYS A 365 -23.01 -45.20 -11.66
C LYS A 365 -24.13 -46.11 -11.14
N PHE A 366 -25.36 -45.93 -11.63
CA PHE A 366 -26.44 -46.90 -11.44
C PHE A 366 -26.82 -47.48 -12.80
N GLU A 367 -26.65 -48.80 -12.93
CA GLU A 367 -27.11 -49.56 -14.09
C GLU A 367 -28.56 -49.97 -13.88
N ALA A 368 -29.36 -49.90 -14.95
CA ALA A 368 -30.74 -50.34 -14.96
C ALA A 368 -30.85 -51.82 -15.37
N PRO A 369 -31.86 -52.55 -14.87
CA PRO A 369 -32.45 -53.68 -15.59
C PRO A 369 -33.86 -53.35 -16.11
N LYS A 370 -34.19 -53.97 -17.25
CA LYS A 370 -35.43 -53.81 -18.03
C LYS A 370 -36.48 -54.85 -17.59
N SER A 371 -37.79 -54.57 -17.71
CA SER A 371 -38.66 -55.25 -18.71
C SER A 371 -40.20 -55.03 -18.62
N LYS A 372 -40.77 -54.56 -19.75
CA LYS A 372 -41.96 -55.06 -20.51
C LYS A 372 -43.40 -55.13 -19.91
N LYS A 373 -44.31 -54.40 -20.61
CA LYS A 373 -45.71 -54.73 -21.04
C LYS A 373 -46.81 -54.92 -19.96
N SER A 374 -48.05 -54.39 -20.06
CA SER A 374 -48.84 -53.89 -21.21
C SER A 374 -50.24 -53.35 -20.80
N ARG A 375 -50.90 -52.60 -21.72
CA ARG A 375 -52.36 -52.59 -22.04
C ARG A 375 -53.36 -51.65 -21.27
N ARG A 376 -53.53 -50.44 -21.86
CA ARG A 376 -54.78 -49.79 -22.37
C ARG A 376 -55.90 -49.29 -21.42
N GLN A 377 -56.42 -48.09 -21.79
CA GLN A 377 -57.67 -47.40 -21.35
C GLN A 377 -57.63 -46.72 -19.96
N GLN A 378 -58.21 -45.53 -19.73
CA GLN A 378 -58.85 -44.50 -20.60
C GLN A 378 -59.13 -43.22 -19.75
N GLU A 379 -59.16 -42.02 -20.39
CA GLU A 379 -59.58 -40.70 -19.82
C GLU A 379 -58.76 -40.12 -18.64
N SER A 380 -58.61 -38.80 -18.43
CA SER A 380 -58.88 -37.59 -19.25
C SER A 380 -58.04 -36.39 -18.73
N ASP A 381 -58.12 -35.28 -19.47
CA ASP A 381 -57.91 -33.86 -19.07
C ASP A 381 -56.54 -33.17 -19.21
N ASP A 382 -56.69 -31.93 -19.72
CA ASP A 382 -55.80 -30.77 -19.86
C ASP A 382 -54.50 -30.88 -20.69
N SER A 383 -54.60 -30.38 -21.91
CA SER A 383 -53.54 -30.20 -22.90
C SER A 383 -53.30 -28.70 -23.13
N ASP A 384 -52.02 -28.33 -23.10
CA ASP A 384 -51.35 -27.34 -23.96
C ASP A 384 -51.72 -25.83 -23.83
N GLY A 385 -50.80 -24.86 -23.97
CA GLY A 385 -49.38 -24.94 -24.35
C GLY A 385 -49.13 -24.46 -25.79
N GLU A 386 -48.37 -23.36 -25.92
CA GLU A 386 -47.62 -22.80 -27.08
C GLU A 386 -47.30 -21.33 -26.69
N GLU A 387 -46.11 -20.76 -26.86
CA GLU A 387 -45.41 -20.40 -28.13
C GLU A 387 -46.29 -19.46 -28.99
N SER A 388 -45.81 -18.35 -29.58
CA SER A 388 -44.47 -18.00 -30.05
C SER A 388 -44.25 -16.48 -30.17
N GLU A 389 -42.98 -16.07 -30.30
CA GLU A 389 -42.43 -15.02 -31.18
C GLU A 389 -43.34 -13.86 -31.69
N GLU A 390 -42.92 -12.61 -31.44
CA GLU A 390 -43.45 -11.41 -32.10
C GLU A 390 -42.32 -10.67 -32.86
N GLU A 391 -42.46 -10.57 -34.19
CA GLU A 391 -41.77 -9.58 -35.02
C GLU A 391 -42.73 -8.43 -35.38
N GLU A 392 -42.13 -7.24 -35.51
CA GLU A 392 -42.56 -5.96 -36.12
C GLU A 392 -43.98 -5.80 -36.72
N MET A 393 -44.58 -4.59 -36.56
CA MET A 393 -44.97 -3.68 -37.67
C MET A 393 -45.64 -2.36 -37.18
N SER A 394 -44.98 -1.25 -37.52
CA SER A 394 -45.50 0.06 -38.00
C SER A 394 -46.92 0.63 -37.68
N ASP A 395 -46.89 1.91 -37.25
CA ASP A 395 -47.59 3.09 -37.81
C ASP A 395 -48.93 3.66 -37.25
N SER A 396 -49.02 4.99 -37.40
CA SER A 396 -50.19 5.86 -37.62
C SER A 396 -51.09 6.33 -36.45
N GLU A 397 -50.72 7.52 -35.97
CA GLU A 397 -51.51 8.74 -35.70
C GLU A 397 -53.07 8.72 -35.78
N SER A 398 -53.73 9.39 -34.83
CA SER A 398 -54.95 10.21 -35.05
C SER A 398 -55.24 11.13 -33.84
N GLU A 399 -56.05 12.17 -34.07
CA GLU A 399 -56.09 13.41 -33.28
C GLU A 399 -57.30 13.53 -32.31
N ASP A 400 -57.45 14.73 -31.74
CA ASP A 400 -58.69 15.39 -31.27
C ASP A 400 -59.22 15.28 -29.82
N GLU A 401 -58.81 16.32 -29.05
CA GLU A 401 -59.68 17.42 -28.55
C GLU A 401 -60.50 17.35 -27.22
N ASN A 402 -60.55 18.54 -26.59
CA ASN A 402 -61.39 19.04 -25.48
C ASN A 402 -61.15 18.52 -24.04
N GLY A 403 -61.13 19.37 -22.99
CA GLY A 403 -61.25 20.84 -22.93
C GLY A 403 -61.39 21.40 -21.49
N SER A 404 -61.50 22.73 -21.34
CA SER A 404 -61.57 23.57 -20.11
C SER A 404 -60.25 23.74 -19.30
N ASP A 405 -59.60 24.92 -19.23
CA ASP A 405 -59.96 26.28 -18.72
C ASP A 405 -59.74 26.42 -17.19
N SER A 406 -59.20 27.51 -16.60
CA SER A 406 -58.61 28.78 -17.08
C SER A 406 -57.74 29.39 -15.93
N ASP A 407 -56.49 29.78 -16.16
CA ASP A 407 -55.93 31.11 -16.50
C ASP A 407 -56.05 32.24 -15.44
N SER A 408 -54.90 32.82 -15.05
CA SER A 408 -54.63 34.28 -15.12
C SER A 408 -53.25 34.67 -14.54
N GLY A 409 -52.44 35.39 -15.35
CA GLY A 409 -51.57 36.47 -14.83
C GLY A 409 -50.05 36.41 -15.09
N GLU A 410 -49.62 36.63 -16.33
CA GLU A 410 -48.29 37.22 -16.63
C GLU A 410 -48.44 38.65 -17.16
N GLU A 411 -47.45 39.52 -16.93
CA GLU A 411 -47.29 40.77 -17.67
C GLU A 411 -45.88 40.88 -18.28
N ASN A 412 -45.85 41.36 -19.52
CA ASN A 412 -44.66 41.47 -20.37
C ASN A 412 -43.87 42.77 -20.09
N ILE A 413 -42.68 42.91 -20.67
CA ILE A 413 -42.33 44.03 -21.58
C ILE A 413 -40.96 43.81 -22.25
N SER A 414 -40.85 44.27 -23.50
CA SER A 414 -39.66 44.23 -24.36
C SER A 414 -39.00 45.62 -24.48
N GLY A 415 -37.80 45.72 -25.06
CA GLY A 415 -37.24 47.04 -25.45
C GLY A 415 -35.76 47.04 -25.82
N SER A 416 -35.48 47.46 -27.06
CA SER A 416 -34.17 47.48 -27.75
C SER A 416 -33.29 48.72 -27.45
N ASP A 417 -32.08 48.67 -28.02
CA ASP A 417 -31.22 49.77 -28.50
C ASP A 417 -30.18 50.50 -27.61
N SER A 418 -28.91 50.30 -27.99
CA SER A 418 -27.96 51.29 -28.56
C SER A 418 -27.96 52.74 -28.04
N ASP A 419 -26.81 53.23 -27.54
CA ASP A 419 -26.00 54.26 -28.23
C ASP A 419 -24.64 54.58 -27.53
N ASP A 420 -23.86 55.47 -28.16
CA ASP A 420 -22.41 55.66 -28.05
C ASP A 420 -21.94 56.97 -27.33
N VAL A 421 -20.62 57.13 -27.16
CA VAL A 421 -19.80 58.34 -26.87
C VAL A 421 -20.07 59.28 -25.67
N SER A 422 -19.05 59.40 -24.81
CA SER A 422 -18.25 60.64 -24.55
C SER A 422 -17.12 60.30 -23.56
N GLU A 423 -15.83 60.36 -23.93
CA GLU A 423 -14.99 61.55 -24.16
C GLU A 423 -14.84 62.50 -22.96
N ILE A 424 -13.66 62.45 -22.33
CA ILE A 424 -12.98 63.63 -21.77
C ILE A 424 -11.48 63.52 -22.06
N SER A 425 -10.88 64.64 -22.48
CA SER A 425 -9.60 64.67 -23.21
C SER A 425 -8.34 64.77 -22.34
N SER A 426 -7.21 64.65 -23.05
CA SER A 426 -5.83 65.08 -22.76
C SER A 426 -5.71 66.50 -22.13
N ASP A 427 -4.57 66.89 -21.54
CA ASP A 427 -3.39 67.38 -22.29
C ASP A 427 -2.03 67.26 -21.54
N ASP A 428 -0.97 67.38 -22.34
CA ASP A 428 0.44 67.04 -22.08
C ASP A 428 1.29 68.12 -21.36
N GLU A 429 2.49 67.75 -20.90
CA GLU A 429 3.79 68.32 -21.37
C GLU A 429 5.03 67.65 -20.68
N ASP A 430 6.22 67.90 -21.25
CA ASP A 430 7.46 67.09 -21.17
C ASP A 430 8.28 67.19 -19.85
N GLY A 431 9.22 66.25 -19.62
CA GLY A 431 10.29 66.43 -18.62
C GLY A 431 10.98 65.19 -18.02
N SER A 432 11.71 64.40 -18.82
CA SER A 432 12.69 63.41 -18.28
C SER A 432 13.87 64.11 -17.57
N PRO A 433 14.54 63.53 -16.52
CA PRO A 433 15.20 62.21 -16.64
C PRO A 433 15.46 61.35 -15.36
N LYS A 434 15.74 60.05 -15.60
CA LYS A 434 16.68 59.15 -14.88
C LYS A 434 16.68 59.09 -13.32
N LYS A 435 16.28 57.94 -12.73
CA LYS A 435 17.19 56.82 -12.31
C LYS A 435 16.52 55.73 -11.44
N GLU A 436 17.11 54.53 -11.55
CA GLU A 436 17.26 53.45 -10.55
C GLU A 436 16.04 52.68 -9.98
N ASN A 437 16.07 51.36 -10.24
CA ASN A 437 15.10 50.37 -9.76
C ASN A 437 15.33 49.98 -8.29
N SER A 438 14.23 49.73 -7.56
CA SER A 438 14.22 48.99 -6.29
C SER A 438 13.67 47.55 -6.46
N PRO A 439 14.00 46.60 -5.56
CA PRO A 439 14.24 45.21 -5.99
C PRO A 439 13.07 44.24 -5.86
N LYS A 440 13.06 43.22 -6.75
CA LYS A 440 12.20 42.04 -6.66
C LYS A 440 12.72 41.07 -5.58
N LYS A 441 11.82 40.63 -4.69
CA LYS A 441 12.09 39.60 -3.66
C LYS A 441 12.41 38.25 -4.31
N LEU A 442 13.44 37.54 -3.82
CA LEU A 442 13.78 36.17 -4.22
C LEU A 442 13.98 35.24 -3.02
N ALA A 443 13.73 33.95 -3.24
CA ALA A 443 13.50 32.95 -2.21
C ALA A 443 14.73 32.56 -1.37
N ARG A 444 14.51 32.34 -0.06
CA ARG A 444 15.52 31.84 0.89
C ARG A 444 15.31 30.36 1.18
N GLY A 445 15.75 29.49 0.27
CA GLY A 445 15.72 28.04 0.46
C GLY A 445 16.80 27.56 1.44
N THR A 446 16.41 26.90 2.53
CA THR A 446 17.31 26.34 3.55
C THR A 446 17.90 25.00 3.11
N ARG A 447 19.11 25.03 2.54
CA ARG A 447 19.91 23.80 2.32
C ARG A 447 20.42 23.24 3.66
N THR A 448 20.32 21.92 3.81
CA THR A 448 20.85 21.16 4.94
C THR A 448 22.39 21.22 5.01
N ARG A 449 22.94 21.14 6.24
CA ARG A 449 24.39 21.17 6.49
C ARG A 449 25.06 19.86 6.03
N PRO A 450 26.18 19.89 5.30
CA PRO A 450 27.05 18.73 5.13
C PRO A 450 27.74 18.36 6.46
N ARG A 451 27.88 17.07 6.74
CA ARG A 451 28.79 16.55 7.80
C ARG A 451 30.18 16.30 7.19
N GLY A 452 31.24 16.61 7.95
CA GLY A 452 32.60 16.15 7.65
C GLY A 452 32.81 14.71 8.09
N ASN A 453 33.87 14.06 7.60
CA ASN A 453 34.16 12.65 7.86
C ASN A 453 34.36 12.30 9.34
N ASP A 454 34.77 13.26 10.16
CA ASP A 454 35.04 13.05 11.61
C ASP A 454 33.84 13.41 12.49
N GLY A 455 32.63 13.47 11.92
CA GLY A 455 31.36 13.64 12.64
C GLY A 455 31.09 15.03 13.25
N ASN A 456 32.11 15.89 13.38
CA ASN A 456 32.04 17.16 14.08
C ASN A 456 31.59 18.33 13.18
N ILE A 457 30.86 19.31 13.75
CA ILE A 457 30.31 20.45 13.01
C ILE A 457 31.34 21.58 12.97
N LYS A 458 31.97 21.84 11.82
CA LYS A 458 32.80 23.04 11.62
C LYS A 458 31.94 24.30 11.83
N LYS A 459 32.42 25.22 12.68
CA LYS A 459 31.87 26.58 12.75
C LYS A 459 32.11 27.26 11.41
N LYS A 460 31.11 27.99 10.92
CA LYS A 460 31.21 28.76 9.69
C LYS A 460 31.88 30.09 9.99
N GLU A 461 32.79 30.55 9.13
CA GLU A 461 33.20 31.96 9.15
C GLU A 461 31.97 32.83 8.87
N GLU A 462 31.82 33.88 9.67
CA GLU A 462 30.71 34.82 9.55
C GLU A 462 31.13 35.99 8.64
N CYS A 463 30.20 36.47 7.83
CA CYS A 463 30.45 37.55 6.88
C CYS A 463 30.73 38.85 7.66
N PRO A 464 31.80 39.61 7.34
CA PRO A 464 32.02 40.94 7.91
C PRO A 464 30.79 41.84 7.71
N PRO A 465 30.47 42.73 8.66
CA PRO A 465 29.22 43.51 8.64
C PRO A 465 29.12 44.51 7.47
N ASP A 466 30.25 44.91 6.89
CA ASP A 466 30.33 45.92 5.81
C ASP A 466 30.46 45.32 4.40
N MET A 467 30.24 44.02 4.21
CA MET A 467 30.36 43.35 2.90
C MET A 467 29.20 42.40 2.59
N GLU A 468 28.78 42.31 1.32
CA GLU A 468 27.75 41.36 0.88
C GLU A 468 28.34 39.99 0.53
N ALA A 469 27.69 38.89 0.91
CA ALA A 469 28.20 37.55 0.59
C ALA A 469 28.13 37.24 -0.92
N CYS A 470 29.27 37.05 -1.57
CA CYS A 470 29.36 36.73 -3.00
C CYS A 470 28.57 35.46 -3.35
N ARG A 471 27.65 35.56 -4.32
CA ARG A 471 26.80 34.45 -4.80
C ARG A 471 27.60 33.22 -5.27
N TYR A 472 28.84 33.41 -5.70
CA TYR A 472 29.71 32.34 -6.21
C TYR A 472 30.80 31.90 -5.21
N GLY A 473 30.95 32.60 -4.08
CA GLY A 473 31.99 32.33 -3.06
C GLY A 473 33.39 32.22 -3.67
N GLU A 474 34.21 31.32 -3.13
CA GLU A 474 35.55 30.95 -3.62
C GLU A 474 35.66 30.71 -5.14
N LYS A 475 34.56 30.39 -5.83
CA LYS A 475 34.52 30.13 -7.29
C LYS A 475 34.12 31.36 -8.13
N CYS A 476 34.16 32.57 -7.57
CA CYS A 476 33.86 33.78 -8.33
C CYS A 476 34.93 34.05 -9.41
N TYR A 477 34.48 34.27 -10.63
CA TYR A 477 35.36 34.53 -11.78
C TYR A 477 35.66 36.02 -12.01
N ARG A 478 35.01 36.92 -11.24
CA ARG A 478 35.20 38.37 -11.32
C ARG A 478 36.37 38.79 -10.44
N LYS A 479 37.42 39.35 -11.05
CA LYS A 479 38.65 39.81 -10.37
C LYS A 479 38.79 41.34 -10.33
N ASN A 480 37.72 42.07 -10.62
CA ASN A 480 37.71 43.54 -10.57
C ASN A 480 37.85 44.00 -9.12
N LYS A 481 38.62 45.06 -8.88
CA LYS A 481 38.92 45.57 -7.54
C LYS A 481 37.66 45.92 -6.77
N ASP A 482 36.76 46.69 -7.39
CA ASP A 482 35.46 47.11 -6.84
C ASP A 482 34.61 45.91 -6.37
N HIS A 483 34.66 44.79 -7.09
CA HIS A 483 33.90 43.58 -6.72
C HIS A 483 34.48 42.83 -5.51
N LEU A 484 35.78 42.96 -5.25
CA LEU A 484 36.44 42.39 -4.07
C LEU A 484 36.29 43.30 -2.84
N GLU A 485 36.02 44.59 -3.04
CA GLU A 485 35.74 45.56 -1.97
C GLU A 485 34.27 45.50 -1.53
N GLU A 486 33.32 45.27 -2.44
CA GLU A 486 31.90 45.13 -2.09
C GLU A 486 31.49 43.72 -1.59
N TYR A 487 32.12 42.64 -2.09
CA TYR A 487 31.64 41.27 -1.86
C TYR A 487 32.63 40.37 -1.12
N TRP A 488 32.14 39.73 -0.04
CA TRP A 488 32.90 38.75 0.74
C TRP A 488 32.87 37.36 0.09
N HIS A 489 34.05 36.72 0.04
CA HIS A 489 34.27 35.45 -0.65
C HIS A 489 34.71 34.36 0.35
N PRO A 490 33.77 33.60 0.97
CA PRO A 490 34.13 32.52 1.88
C PRO A 490 34.83 31.36 1.17
N SER A 491 35.95 30.92 1.74
CA SER A 491 36.56 29.61 1.46
C SER A 491 35.74 28.48 2.08
N ARG A 492 35.80 27.28 1.49
CA ARG A 492 34.81 26.22 1.72
C ARG A 492 35.02 25.26 2.90
#